data_AF-E1NSS9-F1
#
_entry.id   AF-E1NSS9-F1
#
_cell.length_a   1.000
_cell.length_b   1.000
_cell.length_c   1.000
_cell.angle_alpha   90.00
_cell.angle_beta   90.00
_cell.angle_gamma   90.00
#
_symmetry.space_group_name_H-M   'P 1'
#
loop_
_entity.id
_entity.type
_entity.pdbx_description
1 polymer ?
#
loop_
_entity_poly.entity_id
_entity_poly.type
_entity_poly.pdbx_seq_one_letter_code
_entity_poly.pdbx_strand_id
1 'polypeptide(L)'
;MPIKDPAVKKRIGNVINMNTNAKVKESKGYEYWATKHNLNTMAESVIFIRKHGINSVNQLDEYIRKSAEERQNLQDKIKSIDKEMEQLSATMEQVHTVKKYRGHYKEYRSNPSDKAFFEEYKAQITLYENALSKLKSSYSKLPNSKNILDRLDKLQEKKNTLMQEYSSTKSTMDELYQIRKNYGIYMGKEMER
;
A
#
# COMPACT_ATOMS: atom_id res chain seq x y z
N MET A 1 19.27 -29.56 -24.59
CA MET A 1 18.06 -28.75 -24.89
C MET A 1 17.91 -27.70 -23.81
N PRO A 2 17.65 -26.42 -24.13
CA PRO A 2 17.37 -25.42 -23.10
C PRO A 2 16.02 -25.75 -22.45
N ILE A 3 16.01 -25.85 -21.13
CA ILE A 3 14.79 -26.05 -20.34
C ILE A 3 13.94 -24.80 -20.55
N LYS A 4 12.81 -24.93 -21.25
CA LYS A 4 11.81 -23.85 -21.35
C LYS A 4 11.30 -23.58 -19.94
N ASP A 5 11.60 -22.39 -19.40
CA ASP A 5 10.95 -21.93 -18.19
C ASP A 5 9.44 -21.85 -18.46
N PRO A 6 8.59 -22.43 -17.59
CA PRO A 6 7.15 -22.42 -17.79
C PRO A 6 6.63 -20.99 -17.79
N ALA A 7 5.76 -20.67 -18.76
CA ALA A 7 5.15 -19.34 -18.95
C ALA A 7 4.30 -18.87 -17.75
N VAL A 8 4.00 -19.76 -16.80
CA VAL A 8 3.29 -19.47 -15.55
C VAL A 8 4.17 -19.89 -14.38
N LYS A 9 4.48 -18.93 -13.49
CA LYS A 9 5.23 -19.18 -12.26
C LYS A 9 4.44 -20.17 -11.39
N LYS A 10 4.99 -21.38 -11.19
CA LYS A 10 4.41 -22.39 -10.30
C LYS A 10 4.48 -21.89 -8.86
N ARG A 11 3.32 -21.79 -8.20
CA ARG A 11 3.23 -21.41 -6.77
C ARG A 11 3.65 -22.57 -5.88
N ILE A 12 4.25 -22.27 -4.74
CA ILE A 12 4.62 -23.28 -3.74
C ILE A 12 3.35 -23.88 -3.13
N GLY A 13 3.25 -25.20 -3.16
CA GLY A 13 2.13 -25.95 -2.58
C GLY A 13 2.12 -25.96 -1.05
N ASN A 14 1.04 -26.47 -0.46
CA ASN A 14 0.99 -26.73 0.99
C ASN A 14 1.56 -28.12 1.32
N VAL A 15 2.34 -28.20 2.39
CA VAL A 15 2.70 -29.47 3.04
C VAL A 15 1.49 -30.00 3.83
N ILE A 16 1.23 -31.29 3.70
CA ILE A 16 0.22 -32.03 4.47
C ILE A 16 0.80 -32.38 5.84
N ASN A 17 0.12 -31.97 6.91
CA ASN A 17 0.50 -32.38 8.26
C ASN A 17 0.15 -33.86 8.49
N MET A 18 1.16 -34.72 8.46
CA MET A 18 1.01 -36.17 8.58
C MET A 18 0.50 -36.63 9.96
N ASN A 19 0.59 -35.80 11.01
CA ASN A 19 0.20 -36.16 12.37
C ASN A 19 -1.27 -35.84 12.67
N THR A 20 -1.80 -34.79 12.04
CA THR A 20 -3.17 -34.29 12.30
C THR A 20 -4.15 -34.64 11.19
N ASN A 21 -3.68 -34.95 9.99
CA ASN A 21 -4.56 -35.26 8.87
C ASN A 21 -5.21 -36.65 9.03
N ALA A 22 -6.54 -36.68 9.15
CA ALA A 22 -7.31 -37.91 9.34
C ALA A 22 -7.11 -38.92 8.19
N LYS A 23 -7.07 -38.46 6.93
CA LYS A 23 -6.90 -39.33 5.76
C LYS A 23 -5.55 -40.05 5.76
N VAL A 24 -4.51 -39.42 6.32
CA VAL A 24 -3.20 -40.06 6.50
C VAL A 24 -3.28 -41.23 7.48
N LYS A 25 -4.09 -41.12 8.54
CA LYS A 25 -4.29 -42.19 9.53
C LYS A 25 -5.19 -43.31 9.02
N GLU A 26 -6.20 -42.96 8.22
CA GLU A 26 -7.23 -43.88 7.74
C GLU A 26 -6.81 -44.66 6.48
N SER A 27 -5.85 -44.15 5.69
CA SER A 27 -5.47 -44.76 4.41
C SER A 27 -3.96 -44.81 4.20
N LYS A 28 -3.42 -46.04 4.12
CA LYS A 28 -2.01 -46.31 3.76
C LYS A 28 -1.64 -45.76 2.39
N GLY A 29 -2.56 -45.80 1.42
CA GLY A 29 -2.35 -45.24 0.09
C GLY A 29 -2.21 -43.71 0.13
N TYR A 30 -3.06 -43.04 0.92
CA TYR A 30 -2.98 -41.59 1.09
C TYR A 30 -1.73 -41.18 1.90
N GLU A 31 -1.34 -41.94 2.91
CA GLU A 31 -0.08 -41.75 3.65
C GLU A 31 1.13 -41.75 2.71
N TYR A 32 1.22 -42.75 1.81
CA TYR A 32 2.29 -42.83 0.83
C TYR A 32 2.28 -41.64 -0.16
N TRP A 33 1.10 -41.31 -0.69
CA TRP A 33 0.93 -40.17 -1.59
C TRP A 33 1.33 -38.85 -0.91
N ALA A 34 0.87 -38.60 0.31
CA ALA A 34 1.14 -37.38 1.07
C ALA A 34 2.63 -37.25 1.41
N THR A 35 3.31 -38.36 1.70
CA THR A 35 4.77 -38.39 1.91
C THR A 35 5.51 -37.92 0.65
N LYS A 36 5.19 -38.50 -0.52
CA LYS A 36 5.79 -38.11 -1.80
C LYS A 36 5.48 -36.65 -2.17
N HIS A 37 4.24 -36.22 -1.95
CA HIS A 37 3.80 -34.84 -2.16
C HIS A 37 4.57 -33.84 -1.29
N ASN A 38 4.73 -34.14 -0.01
CA ASN A 38 5.47 -33.28 0.92
C ASN A 38 6.94 -33.17 0.55
N LEU A 39 7.60 -34.29 0.20
CA LEU A 39 8.98 -34.29 -0.28
C LEU A 39 9.15 -33.40 -1.52
N ASN A 40 8.26 -33.52 -2.51
CA ASN A 40 8.29 -32.67 -3.70
C ASN A 40 8.07 -31.19 -3.36
N THR A 41 7.09 -30.88 -2.50
CA THR A 41 6.78 -29.50 -2.08
C THR A 41 7.95 -28.86 -1.34
N MET A 42 8.64 -29.62 -0.48
CA MET A 42 9.83 -29.14 0.23
C MET A 42 11.02 -28.96 -0.72
N ALA A 43 11.21 -29.85 -1.70
CA ALA A 43 12.24 -29.67 -2.73
C ALA A 43 12.02 -28.38 -3.54
N GLU A 44 10.78 -28.09 -3.94
CA GLU A 44 10.42 -26.84 -4.62
C GLU A 44 10.69 -25.62 -3.73
N SER A 45 10.37 -25.71 -2.44
CA SER A 45 10.63 -24.67 -1.45
C SER A 45 12.13 -24.38 -1.31
N VAL A 46 12.97 -25.42 -1.23
CA VAL A 46 14.44 -25.29 -1.14
C VAL A 46 15.01 -24.66 -2.41
N ILE A 47 14.54 -25.08 -3.58
CA ILE A 47 14.96 -24.48 -4.86
C ILE A 47 14.60 -22.99 -4.89
N PHE A 48 13.40 -22.63 -4.44
CA PHE A 48 12.94 -21.24 -4.39
C PHE A 48 13.84 -20.38 -3.51
N ILE A 49 14.03 -20.75 -2.24
CA ILE A 49 14.83 -19.94 -1.31
C ILE A 49 16.30 -19.82 -1.76
N ARG A 50 16.87 -20.89 -2.35
CA ARG A 50 18.23 -20.85 -2.92
C ARG A 50 18.35 -19.91 -4.11
N LYS A 51 17.35 -19.86 -5.00
CA LYS A 51 17.29 -18.88 -6.10
C LYS A 51 17.27 -17.43 -5.58
N HIS A 52 16.75 -17.22 -4.38
CA HIS A 52 16.74 -15.94 -3.68
C HIS A 52 17.95 -15.73 -2.75
N GLY A 53 18.98 -16.59 -2.82
CA GLY A 53 20.21 -16.46 -2.02
C GLY A 53 20.05 -16.79 -0.53
N ILE A 54 18.91 -17.38 -0.14
CA ILE A 54 18.61 -17.77 1.24
C ILE A 54 19.08 -19.21 1.44
N ASN A 55 20.03 -19.40 2.35
CA ASN A 55 20.69 -20.68 2.61
C ASN A 55 20.28 -21.32 3.95
N SER A 56 19.54 -20.61 4.79
CA SER A 56 19.07 -21.12 6.08
C SER A 56 17.69 -20.57 6.46
N VAL A 57 17.05 -21.24 7.42
CA VAL A 57 15.75 -20.81 7.97
C VAL A 57 15.85 -19.47 8.68
N ASN A 58 16.96 -19.23 9.41
CA ASN A 58 17.18 -17.95 10.07
C ASN A 58 17.28 -16.82 9.05
N GLN A 59 17.95 -17.06 7.92
CA GLN A 59 17.99 -16.11 6.80
C GLN A 59 16.63 -15.91 6.15
N LEU A 60 15.80 -16.96 6.06
CA LEU A 60 14.42 -16.85 5.59
C LEU A 60 13.59 -15.95 6.51
N ASP A 61 13.67 -16.15 7.83
CA ASP A 61 12.96 -15.35 8.83
C ASP A 61 13.41 -13.89 8.81
N GLU A 62 14.71 -13.64 8.71
CA GLU A 62 15.26 -12.29 8.58
C GLU A 62 14.80 -11.60 7.30
N TYR A 63 14.80 -12.32 6.16
CA TYR A 63 14.34 -11.79 4.89
C TYR A 63 12.86 -11.42 4.92
N ILE A 64 12.02 -12.29 5.49
CA ILE A 64 10.58 -12.03 5.69
C ILE A 64 10.39 -10.77 6.54
N ARG A 65 11.11 -10.64 7.66
CA ARG A 65 11.05 -9.46 8.52
C ARG A 65 11.43 -8.18 7.77
N LYS A 66 12.60 -8.17 7.12
CA LYS A 66 13.09 -7.01 6.36
C LYS A 66 12.12 -6.60 5.25
N SER A 67 11.62 -7.56 4.50
CA SER A 67 10.64 -7.31 3.44
C SER A 67 9.32 -6.75 3.99
N ALA A 68 8.89 -7.19 5.19
CA ALA A 68 7.70 -6.65 5.85
C ALA A 68 7.91 -5.20 6.30
N GLU A 69 9.08 -4.89 6.87
CA GLU A 69 9.48 -3.53 7.26
C GLU A 69 9.56 -2.59 6.05
N GLU A 70 10.18 -3.03 4.96
CA GLU A 70 10.23 -2.28 3.70
C GLU A 70 8.83 -1.99 3.15
N ARG A 71 7.94 -2.99 3.18
CA ARG A 71 6.55 -2.84 2.76
C ARG A 71 5.78 -1.84 3.62
N GLN A 72 5.96 -1.89 4.94
CA GLN A 72 5.37 -0.93 5.86
C GLN A 72 5.88 0.48 5.57
N ASN A 73 7.19 0.64 5.38
CA ASN A 73 7.80 1.92 5.02
C ASN A 73 7.25 2.48 3.70
N LEU A 74 7.05 1.65 2.68
CA LEU A 74 6.42 2.05 1.42
C LEU A 74 4.98 2.53 1.64
N GLN A 75 4.21 1.79 2.43
CA GLN A 75 2.83 2.15 2.74
C GLN A 75 2.75 3.51 3.47
N ASP A 76 3.66 3.75 4.42
CA ASP A 76 3.67 5.00 5.18
C ASP A 76 4.10 6.20 4.30
N LYS A 77 5.04 6.00 3.37
CA LYS A 77 5.38 6.99 2.34
C LYS A 77 4.17 7.33 1.46
N ILE A 78 3.43 6.32 1.01
CA ILE A 78 2.22 6.50 0.19
C ILE A 78 1.17 7.30 0.97
N LYS A 79 0.89 6.92 2.22
CA LYS A 79 -0.05 7.66 3.09
C LYS A 79 0.36 9.11 3.30
N SER A 80 1.66 9.38 3.47
CA SER A 80 2.16 10.75 3.59
C SER A 80 1.91 11.56 2.33
N ILE A 81 2.09 10.96 1.14
CA ILE A 81 1.80 11.63 -0.13
C ILE A 81 0.30 11.90 -0.26
N ASP A 82 -0.55 10.93 0.08
CA ASP A 82 -2.01 11.09 0.04
C ASP A 82 -2.47 12.27 0.91
N LYS A 83 -1.95 12.36 2.14
CA LYS A 83 -2.24 13.47 3.04
C LYS A 83 -1.79 14.81 2.47
N GLU A 84 -0.61 14.87 1.85
CA GLU A 84 -0.12 16.10 1.21
C GLU A 84 -0.99 16.51 0.01
N MET A 85 -1.41 15.54 -0.81
CA MET A 85 -2.30 15.77 -1.95
C MET A 85 -3.68 16.26 -1.50
N GLU A 86 -4.25 15.70 -0.43
CA GLU A 86 -5.51 16.16 0.16
C GLU A 86 -5.42 17.61 0.64
N GLN A 87 -4.33 17.96 1.34
CA GLN A 87 -4.08 19.33 1.79
C GLN A 87 -3.94 20.33 0.63
N LEU A 88 -3.22 19.95 -0.42
CA LEU A 88 -3.07 20.77 -1.63
C LEU A 88 -4.40 20.93 -2.38
N SER A 89 -5.20 19.87 -2.48
CA SER A 89 -6.53 19.91 -3.09
C SER A 89 -7.47 20.83 -2.31
N ALA A 90 -7.50 20.72 -0.98
CA ALA A 90 -8.27 21.63 -0.13
C ALA A 90 -7.79 23.09 -0.26
N THR A 91 -6.48 23.31 -0.38
CA THR A 91 -5.92 24.65 -0.65
C THR A 91 -6.40 25.17 -2.00
N MET A 92 -6.42 24.34 -3.04
CA MET A 92 -6.90 24.70 -4.38
C MET A 92 -8.38 25.12 -4.36
N GLU A 93 -9.23 24.39 -3.65
CA GLU A 93 -10.65 24.72 -3.45
C GLU A 93 -10.83 26.05 -2.72
N GLN A 94 -10.02 26.31 -1.69
CA GLN A 94 -10.04 27.59 -0.98
C GLN A 94 -9.63 28.74 -1.90
N VAL A 95 -8.56 28.56 -2.70
CA VAL A 95 -8.12 29.55 -3.69
C VAL A 95 -9.22 29.81 -4.72
N HIS A 96 -9.90 28.76 -5.19
CA HIS A 96 -11.02 28.90 -6.12
C HIS A 96 -12.17 29.68 -5.49
N THR A 97 -12.58 29.33 -4.27
CA THR A 97 -13.64 30.03 -3.51
C THR A 97 -13.33 31.52 -3.33
N VAL A 98 -12.09 31.85 -2.94
CA VAL A 98 -11.64 33.24 -2.80
C VAL A 98 -11.71 33.97 -4.14
N LYS A 99 -11.24 33.36 -5.24
CA LYS A 99 -11.32 33.99 -6.57
C LYS A 99 -12.76 34.20 -7.03
N LYS A 100 -13.63 33.20 -6.82
CA LYS A 100 -15.03 33.20 -7.26
C LYS A 100 -15.86 34.28 -6.58
N TYR A 101 -15.72 34.44 -5.26
CA TYR A 101 -16.56 35.34 -4.47
C TYR A 101 -15.90 36.68 -4.10
N ARG A 102 -14.72 36.98 -4.67
CA ARG A 102 -14.00 38.23 -4.43
C ARG A 102 -14.84 39.48 -4.73
N GLY A 103 -15.68 39.42 -5.78
CA GLY A 103 -16.56 40.53 -6.16
C GLY A 103 -17.57 40.88 -5.07
N HIS A 104 -18.34 39.88 -4.61
CA HIS A 104 -19.32 40.06 -3.55
C HIS A 104 -18.69 40.57 -2.25
N TYR A 105 -17.52 40.03 -1.87
CA TYR A 105 -16.82 40.48 -0.68
C TYR A 105 -16.34 41.93 -0.82
N LYS A 106 -15.85 42.34 -1.99
CA LYS A 106 -15.41 43.72 -2.25
C LYS A 106 -16.59 44.70 -2.12
N GLU A 107 -17.74 44.37 -2.71
CA GLU A 107 -18.94 45.19 -2.65
C GLU A 107 -19.45 45.32 -1.21
N TYR A 108 -19.59 44.20 -0.50
CA TYR A 108 -19.94 44.16 0.91
C TYR A 108 -19.03 45.04 1.78
N ARG A 109 -17.71 44.96 1.56
CA ARG A 109 -16.72 45.75 2.33
C ARG A 109 -16.80 47.24 2.02
N SER A 110 -17.15 47.60 0.78
CA SER A 110 -17.32 49.00 0.36
C SER A 110 -18.61 49.61 0.89
N ASN A 111 -19.69 48.82 0.99
CA ASN A 111 -21.03 49.27 1.38
C ASN A 111 -21.61 48.44 2.56
N PRO A 112 -21.00 48.45 3.76
CA PRO A 112 -21.39 47.57 4.86
C PRO A 112 -22.78 47.85 5.45
N SER A 113 -23.38 49.00 5.13
CA SER A 113 -24.74 49.37 5.58
C SER A 113 -25.85 48.80 4.69
N ASP A 114 -25.52 48.24 3.53
CA ASP A 114 -26.49 47.62 2.62
C ASP A 114 -26.91 46.23 3.14
N LYS A 115 -27.96 46.23 3.95
CA LYS A 115 -28.53 45.01 4.54
C LYS A 115 -29.16 44.10 3.50
N ALA A 116 -29.71 44.63 2.41
CA ALA A 116 -30.35 43.83 1.38
C ALA A 116 -29.31 43.00 0.63
N PHE A 117 -28.21 43.65 0.22
CA PHE A 117 -27.07 42.97 -0.40
C PHE A 117 -26.45 41.92 0.53
N PHE A 118 -26.23 42.27 1.80
CA PHE A 118 -25.66 41.32 2.76
C PHE A 118 -26.51 40.06 2.91
N GLU A 119 -27.83 40.20 3.06
CA GLU A 119 -28.70 39.01 3.22
C GLU A 119 -28.79 38.19 1.91
N GLU A 120 -28.77 38.81 0.73
CA GLU A 120 -28.77 38.11 -0.55
C GLU A 120 -27.47 37.30 -0.78
N TYR A 121 -26.32 37.87 -0.44
CA TYR A 121 -25.00 37.26 -0.70
C TYR A 121 -24.30 36.69 0.55
N LYS A 122 -25.05 36.53 1.65
CA LYS A 122 -24.54 36.11 2.96
C LYS A 122 -23.74 34.82 2.90
N ALA A 123 -24.24 33.82 2.18
CA ALA A 123 -23.60 32.52 2.05
C ALA A 123 -22.25 32.63 1.33
N GLN A 124 -22.19 33.39 0.24
CA GLN A 124 -20.99 33.61 -0.58
C GLN A 124 -19.93 34.39 0.19
N ILE A 125 -20.34 35.42 0.93
CA ILE A 125 -19.47 36.22 1.80
C ILE A 125 -18.88 35.32 2.90
N THR A 126 -19.71 34.51 3.57
CA THR A 126 -19.27 33.58 4.61
C THR A 126 -18.28 32.54 4.08
N LEU A 127 -18.57 31.95 2.91
CA LEU A 127 -17.66 31.00 2.25
C LEU A 127 -16.31 31.66 1.91
N TYR A 128 -16.34 32.88 1.39
CA TYR A 128 -15.14 33.65 1.09
C TYR A 128 -14.29 33.91 2.34
N GLU A 129 -14.90 34.41 3.42
CA GLU A 129 -14.20 34.72 4.67
C GLU A 129 -13.56 33.48 5.29
N ASN A 130 -14.30 32.37 5.32
CA ASN A 130 -13.81 31.09 5.82
C ASN A 130 -12.63 30.57 4.98
N ALA A 131 -12.75 30.61 3.65
CA ALA A 131 -11.67 30.18 2.75
C ALA A 131 -10.42 31.08 2.90
N LEU A 132 -10.63 32.40 3.01
CA LEU A 132 -9.54 33.36 3.18
C LEU A 132 -8.84 33.18 4.54
N SER A 133 -9.59 32.92 5.61
CA SER A 133 -9.06 32.66 6.95
C SER A 133 -8.18 31.40 6.96
N LYS A 134 -8.65 30.30 6.37
CA LYS A 134 -7.88 29.04 6.23
C LYS A 134 -6.60 29.24 5.41
N LEU A 135 -6.64 30.03 4.34
CA LEU A 135 -5.45 30.32 3.56
C LEU A 135 -4.44 31.17 4.35
N LYS A 136 -4.91 32.18 5.09
CA LYS A 136 -4.05 33.06 5.89
C LYS A 136 -3.34 32.34 7.04
N SER A 137 -3.91 31.26 7.59
CA SER A 137 -3.25 30.49 8.65
C SER A 137 -2.01 29.73 8.15
N SER A 138 -1.95 29.43 6.85
CA SER A 138 -0.91 28.58 6.25
C SER A 138 -0.01 29.32 5.26
N TYR A 139 -0.47 30.45 4.70
CA TYR A 139 0.22 31.17 3.63
C TYR A 139 0.22 32.69 3.88
N SER A 140 1.38 33.33 3.66
CA SER A 140 1.52 34.79 3.72
C SER A 140 0.90 35.52 2.53
N LYS A 141 0.74 34.82 1.39
CA LYS A 141 0.16 35.33 0.15
C LYS A 141 -0.74 34.26 -0.49
N LEU A 142 -1.67 34.69 -1.34
CA LEU A 142 -2.57 33.76 -2.04
C LEU A 142 -1.75 32.77 -2.89
N PRO A 143 -1.89 31.46 -2.67
CA PRO A 143 -1.15 30.47 -3.44
C PRO A 143 -1.46 30.52 -4.94
N ASN A 144 -0.44 30.23 -5.76
CA ASN A 144 -0.61 30.14 -7.20
C ASN A 144 -1.21 28.78 -7.59
N SER A 145 -2.38 28.81 -8.23
CA SER A 145 -3.11 27.61 -8.68
C SER A 145 -2.28 26.71 -9.60
N LYS A 146 -1.47 27.28 -10.51
CA LYS A 146 -0.62 26.50 -11.43
C LYS A 146 0.44 25.72 -10.64
N ASN A 147 1.08 26.37 -9.68
CA ASN A 147 2.09 25.72 -8.84
C ASN A 147 1.49 24.59 -7.98
N ILE A 148 0.24 24.72 -7.54
CA ILE A 148 -0.46 23.66 -6.80
C ILE A 148 -0.71 22.46 -7.72
N LEU A 149 -1.22 22.69 -8.93
CA LEU A 149 -1.45 21.64 -9.93
C LEU A 149 -0.14 20.92 -10.29
N ASP A 150 0.92 21.67 -10.62
CA ASP A 150 2.24 21.10 -10.95
C ASP A 150 2.79 20.24 -9.80
N ARG A 151 2.49 20.60 -8.54
CA ARG A 151 2.89 19.79 -7.37
C ARG A 151 2.03 18.55 -7.20
N LEU A 152 0.72 18.66 -7.42
CA LEU A 152 -0.19 17.51 -7.40
C LEU A 152 0.19 16.47 -8.46
N ASP A 153 0.52 16.90 -9.67
CA ASP A 153 0.95 16.00 -10.75
C ASP A 153 2.23 15.24 -10.37
N LYS A 154 3.25 15.95 -9.85
CA LYS A 154 4.49 15.33 -9.38
C LYS A 154 4.27 14.35 -8.23
N LEU A 155 3.39 14.69 -7.29
CA LEU A 155 3.04 13.79 -6.18
C LEU A 155 2.32 12.55 -6.69
N GLN A 156 1.43 12.68 -7.67
CA GLN A 156 0.72 11.57 -8.28
C GLN A 156 1.68 10.62 -9.03
N GLU A 157 2.63 11.14 -9.80
CA GLU A 157 3.67 10.34 -10.46
C GLU A 157 4.50 9.55 -9.43
N LYS A 158 4.92 10.23 -8.36
CA LYS A 158 5.68 9.59 -7.26
C LYS A 158 4.86 8.52 -6.56
N LYS A 159 3.58 8.77 -6.29
CA LYS A 159 2.65 7.80 -5.70
C LYS A 159 2.50 6.57 -6.58
N ASN A 160 2.35 6.75 -7.89
CA ASN A 160 2.22 5.64 -8.85
C ASN A 160 3.46 4.75 -8.83
N THR A 161 4.65 5.36 -8.82
CA THR A 161 5.92 4.62 -8.73
C THR A 161 6.01 3.80 -7.45
N LEU A 162 5.72 4.41 -6.29
CA LEU A 162 5.73 3.70 -5.00
C LEU A 162 4.66 2.60 -4.92
N MET A 163 3.49 2.79 -5.55
CA MET A 163 2.45 1.77 -5.62
C MET A 163 2.87 0.57 -6.47
N GLN A 164 3.63 0.78 -7.55
CA GLN A 164 4.21 -0.30 -8.35
C GLN A 164 5.21 -1.12 -7.52
N GLU A 165 6.13 -0.46 -6.82
CA GLU A 165 7.09 -1.11 -5.90
C GLU A 165 6.37 -1.90 -4.78
N TYR A 166 5.35 -1.29 -4.19
CA TYR A 166 4.52 -1.94 -3.16
C TYR A 166 3.78 -3.17 -3.69
N SER A 167 3.36 -3.14 -4.96
CA SER A 167 2.64 -4.26 -5.59
C SER A 167 3.59 -5.40 -5.97
N SER A 168 4.79 -5.08 -6.47
CA SER A 168 5.79 -6.10 -6.88
C SER A 168 6.31 -6.92 -5.71
N THR A 169 6.28 -6.39 -4.47
CA THR A 169 6.72 -7.14 -3.28
C THR A 169 5.72 -8.21 -2.81
N LYS A 170 4.47 -8.18 -3.27
CA LYS A 170 3.39 -9.06 -2.75
C LYS A 170 3.60 -10.54 -3.12
N SER A 171 3.81 -10.83 -4.40
CA SER A 171 3.87 -12.22 -4.87
C SER A 171 5.05 -12.99 -4.27
N THR A 172 6.19 -12.35 -4.05
CA THR A 172 7.36 -13.00 -3.45
C THR A 172 7.13 -13.28 -1.96
N MET A 173 6.46 -12.37 -1.25
CA MET A 173 6.17 -12.53 0.17
C MET A 173 5.22 -13.70 0.45
N ASP A 174 4.16 -13.84 -0.35
CA ASP A 174 3.20 -14.94 -0.19
C ASP A 174 3.89 -16.32 -0.28
N GLU A 175 4.83 -16.47 -1.23
CA GLU A 175 5.63 -17.70 -1.39
C GLU A 175 6.56 -17.93 -0.18
N LEU A 176 7.24 -16.89 0.31
CA LEU A 176 8.15 -17.01 1.45
C LEU A 176 7.41 -17.38 2.75
N TYR A 177 6.24 -16.79 3.01
CA TYR A 177 5.39 -17.16 4.14
C TYR A 177 4.92 -18.62 4.03
N GLN A 178 4.52 -19.04 2.83
CA GLN A 178 4.10 -20.42 2.57
C GLN A 178 5.24 -21.40 2.82
N ILE A 179 6.45 -21.10 2.34
CA ILE A 179 7.65 -21.90 2.59
C ILE A 179 7.95 -21.98 4.08
N ARG A 180 7.88 -20.85 4.80
CA ARG A 180 8.13 -20.84 6.25
C ARG A 180 7.13 -21.68 7.03
N LYS A 181 5.85 -21.62 6.66
CA LYS A 181 4.78 -22.45 7.22
C LYS A 181 5.03 -23.94 6.93
N ASN A 182 5.35 -24.28 5.68
CA ASN A 182 5.67 -25.65 5.26
C ASN A 182 6.85 -26.21 6.06
N TYR A 183 7.91 -25.41 6.24
CA TYR A 183 9.07 -25.80 7.03
C TYR A 183 8.69 -26.11 8.48
N GLY A 184 7.85 -25.29 9.11
CA GLY A 184 7.36 -25.56 10.47
C GLY A 184 6.59 -26.88 10.60
N ILE A 185 5.73 -27.19 9.62
CA ILE A 185 4.97 -28.46 9.61
C ILE A 185 5.89 -29.66 9.34
N TYR A 186 6.83 -29.52 8.42
CA TYR A 186 7.69 -30.61 7.96
C TYR A 186 8.80 -30.95 8.95
N MET A 187 9.50 -29.92 9.47
CA MET A 187 10.68 -30.09 10.34
C MET A 187 10.32 -30.14 11.83
N GLY A 188 9.11 -29.71 12.22
CA GLY A 188 8.56 -29.99 13.56
C GLY A 188 8.47 -31.49 13.87
N LYS A 189 8.74 -32.38 12.89
CA LYS A 189 8.93 -33.82 13.07
C LYS A 189 10.38 -34.26 13.37
N GLU A 190 11.41 -33.49 13.01
CA GLU A 190 12.80 -33.96 13.11
C GLU A 190 13.42 -33.76 14.51
N MET A 191 12.91 -32.84 15.34
CA MET A 191 13.46 -32.61 16.70
C MET A 191 12.88 -33.51 17.81
N GLU A 192 11.93 -34.42 17.50
CA GLU A 192 11.38 -35.40 18.45
C GLU A 192 11.91 -36.82 18.22
N ARG A 193 13.20 -36.96 17.85
CA ARG A 193 13.88 -38.27 17.77
C ARG A 193 15.10 -38.30 18.67
#